data_AF-A0A359B086-F1
#
_entry.id   AF-A0A359B086-F1
#
_cell.length_a   1.000
_cell.length_b   1.000
_cell.length_c   1.000
_cell.angle_alpha   90.00
_cell.angle_beta   90.00
_cell.angle_gamma   90.00
#
_symmetry.space_group_name_H-M   'P 1'
#
loop_
_entity.id
_entity.type
_entity.pdbx_description
1 polymer ?
#
loop_
_entity_poly.entity_id
_entity_poly.type
_entity_poly.pdbx_seq_one_letter_code
_entity_poly.pdbx_strand_id
1 'polypeptide(L)'
;VKFPDMGTYRLYGKGKSREQWRRDNITRFVTTVYDWVKSCKPWVQVSSSPLGRYRGLNGVGHGWTAYESVHQDAARWMKAGKHDALYPMM
;
A
#
# COMPACT_ATOMS: atom_id res chain seq x y z
N VAL A 1 14.96 2.06 -0.96
CA VAL A 1 15.02 0.66 -1.47
C VAL A 1 15.06 0.68 -2.99
N LYS A 2 15.89 -0.18 -3.62
CA LYS A 2 15.97 -0.27 -5.08
C LYS A 2 15.12 -1.45 -5.56
N PHE A 3 14.07 -1.15 -6.32
CA PHE A 3 13.23 -2.16 -6.98
C PHE A 3 13.59 -2.23 -8.46
N PRO A 4 13.75 -3.43 -9.06
CA PRO A 4 14.11 -3.59 -10.47
C PRO A 4 12.87 -3.49 -11.38
N ASP A 5 12.09 -2.40 -11.25
CA ASP A 5 10.79 -2.22 -11.92
C ASP A 5 10.79 -1.15 -13.02
N MET A 6 11.98 -0.70 -13.46
CA MET A 6 12.08 0.36 -14.47
C MET A 6 11.49 -0.04 -15.82
N GLY A 7 11.61 -1.31 -16.22
CA GLY A 7 11.02 -1.81 -17.46
C GLY A 7 9.50 -1.74 -17.45
N THR A 8 8.87 -2.22 -16.37
CA THR A 8 7.41 -2.20 -16.22
C THR A 8 6.89 -0.79 -15.99
N TYR A 9 7.62 0.06 -15.26
CA TYR A 9 7.27 1.48 -15.09
C TYR A 9 7.25 2.24 -16.42
N ARG A 10 8.21 1.98 -17.33
CA ARG A 10 8.20 2.61 -18.67
C ARG A 10 6.95 2.27 -19.48
N LEU A 11 6.46 1.03 -19.35
CA LEU A 11 5.27 0.56 -20.07
C LEU A 11 3.97 1.03 -19.43
N TYR A 12 3.89 1.01 -18.09
CA TYR A 12 2.62 1.17 -17.36
C TYR A 12 2.55 2.40 -16.44
N GLY A 13 3.59 3.23 -16.41
CA GLY A 13 3.71 4.40 -15.52
C GLY A 13 2.71 5.53 -15.84
N LYS A 14 2.31 5.66 -17.11
CA LYS A 14 1.27 6.61 -17.59
C LYS A 14 1.43 8.03 -17.03
N GLY A 15 2.66 8.56 -17.00
CA GLY A 15 2.96 9.93 -16.56
C GLY A 15 2.90 10.18 -15.04
N LYS A 16 2.56 9.17 -14.22
CA LYS A 16 2.65 9.28 -12.75
C LYS A 16 4.11 9.26 -12.30
N SER A 17 4.42 9.85 -11.15
CA SER A 17 5.71 9.58 -10.50
C SER A 17 5.84 8.08 -10.18
N ARG A 18 7.07 7.58 -10.17
CA ARG A 18 7.33 6.15 -9.94
C ARG A 18 6.83 5.69 -8.57
N GLU A 19 6.95 6.55 -7.56
CA GLU A 19 6.49 6.32 -6.20
C GLU A 19 4.95 6.24 -6.15
N GLN A 20 4.26 7.16 -6.84
CA GLN A 20 2.79 7.10 -6.91
C GLN A 20 2.31 5.88 -7.70
N TRP A 21 2.97 5.56 -8.80
CA TRP A 21 2.66 4.37 -9.60
C TRP A 21 2.81 3.08 -8.77
N ARG A 22 3.86 2.96 -7.96
CA ARG A 22 4.04 1.83 -7.02
C ARG A 22 2.91 1.75 -5.99
N ARG A 23 2.59 2.87 -5.34
CA ARG A 23 1.45 2.92 -4.38
C ARG A 23 0.13 2.54 -5.03
N ASP A 24 -0.13 3.01 -6.25
CA ASP A 24 -1.34 2.68 -7.00
C ASP A 24 -1.40 1.20 -7.39
N ASN A 25 -0.26 0.58 -7.71
CA ASN A 25 -0.20 -0.86 -8.00
C ASN A 25 -0.57 -1.70 -6.77
N ILE A 26 0.00 -1.40 -5.60
CA ILE A 26 -0.32 -2.11 -4.36
C ILE A 26 -1.77 -1.84 -3.96
N THR A 27 -2.22 -0.58 -4.06
CA THR A 27 -3.60 -0.19 -3.76
C THR A 27 -4.59 -0.95 -4.63
N ARG A 28 -4.36 -1.02 -5.95
CA ARG A 28 -5.21 -1.79 -6.86
C ARG A 28 -5.32 -3.24 -6.45
N PHE A 29 -4.20 -3.88 -6.12
CA PHE A 29 -4.20 -5.27 -5.64
C PHE A 29 -5.04 -5.43 -4.37
N VAL A 30 -4.79 -4.61 -3.35
CA VAL A 30 -5.53 -4.64 -2.08
C VAL A 30 -7.02 -4.45 -2.31
N THR A 31 -7.42 -3.43 -3.09
CA THR A 31 -8.83 -3.15 -3.33
C THR A 31 -9.52 -4.28 -4.10
N THR A 32 -8.85 -4.86 -5.10
CA THR A 32 -9.39 -5.98 -5.87
C THR A 32 -9.58 -7.22 -5.00
N VAL A 33 -8.61 -7.54 -4.14
CA VAL A 33 -8.74 -8.68 -3.21
C VAL A 33 -9.86 -8.44 -2.21
N TYR A 34 -9.93 -7.26 -1.61
CA TYR A 34 -11.00 -6.92 -0.67
C TYR A 34 -12.38 -7.07 -1.31
N ASP A 35 -12.59 -6.46 -2.47
CA ASP A 35 -13.88 -6.50 -3.17
C ASP A 35 -14.27 -7.93 -3.55
N TRP A 36 -13.30 -8.72 -4.00
CA TRP A 36 -13.52 -10.12 -4.29
C TRP A 36 -13.91 -10.92 -3.05
N VAL A 37 -13.18 -10.79 -1.94
CA VAL A 37 -13.50 -11.48 -0.68
C VAL A 37 -14.89 -11.09 -0.20
N LYS A 38 -15.23 -9.79 -0.20
CA LYS A 38 -16.55 -9.33 0.22
C LYS A 38 -17.67 -9.80 -0.71
N SER A 39 -17.40 -9.95 -2.01
CA SER A 39 -18.37 -10.53 -2.95
C SER A 39 -18.66 -12.01 -2.69
N CYS A 40 -17.68 -12.78 -2.23
CA CYS A 40 -17.84 -14.20 -1.95
C CYS A 40 -18.37 -14.48 -0.53
N LYS A 41 -17.81 -13.79 0.47
CA LYS A 41 -18.10 -13.99 1.90
C LYS A 41 -18.02 -12.64 2.64
N PRO A 42 -19.10 -11.85 2.70
CA PRO A 42 -19.09 -10.50 3.28
C PRO A 42 -18.58 -10.41 4.73
N TRP A 43 -18.75 -11.48 5.51
CA TRP A 43 -18.35 -11.54 6.92
C TRP A 43 -16.85 -11.82 7.14
N VAL A 44 -16.10 -12.21 6.11
CA VAL A 44 -14.65 -12.44 6.24
C VAL A 44 -13.95 -11.09 6.36
N GLN A 45 -13.19 -10.91 7.43
CA GLN A 45 -12.39 -9.71 7.63
C GLN A 45 -11.09 -9.78 6.81
N VAL A 46 -10.76 -8.68 6.16
CA VAL A 46 -9.55 -8.51 5.36
C VAL A 46 -8.69 -7.43 5.99
N SER A 47 -7.45 -7.82 6.29
CA SER A 47 -6.45 -6.91 6.80
C SER A 47 -5.07 -7.18 6.19
N SER A 48 -4.11 -6.31 6.47
CA SER A 48 -2.70 -6.49 6.15
C SER A 48 -1.86 -6.02 7.33
N SER A 49 -0.63 -6.53 7.41
CA SER A 49 0.35 -6.09 8.38
C SER A 49 1.41 -5.20 7.71
N PRO A 50 1.14 -3.88 7.53
CA PRO A 50 2.11 -2.95 6.94
C PRO A 50 3.21 -2.61 7.94
N LEU A 51 4.28 -1.96 7.48
CA LEU A 51 5.27 -1.37 8.40
C LEU A 51 4.58 -0.38 9.37
N GLY A 52 4.91 -0.47 10.66
CA GLY A 52 4.34 0.35 11.72
C GLY A 52 4.67 1.82 11.58
N ARG A 53 5.87 2.12 11.07
CA ARG A 53 6.22 3.48 10.71
C ARG A 53 5.61 3.86 9.37
N TYR A 54 4.45 4.51 9.40
CA TYR A 54 3.74 4.88 8.19
C TYR A 54 4.55 5.83 7.29
N ARG A 55 5.06 6.94 7.84
CA ARG A 55 5.83 7.95 7.10
C ARG A 55 6.89 8.64 7.93
N GLY A 56 7.76 9.42 7.28
CA GLY A 56 8.73 10.26 7.97
C GLY A 56 8.06 11.34 8.84
N LEU A 57 8.58 11.57 10.04
CA LEU A 57 8.05 12.54 11.01
C LEU A 57 9.01 13.73 11.19
N ASN A 58 9.14 14.60 10.18
CA ASN A 58 9.91 15.85 10.25
C ASN A 58 11.27 15.75 10.97
N GLY A 59 12.05 14.71 10.68
CA GLY A 59 13.37 14.46 11.29
C GLY A 59 13.39 13.51 12.49
N VAL A 60 12.23 13.09 13.01
CA VAL A 60 12.12 12.13 14.11
C VAL A 60 12.07 10.70 13.57
N GLY A 61 13.02 9.88 14.02
CA GLY A 61 13.15 8.45 13.71
C GLY A 61 13.94 8.15 12.42
N HIS A 62 14.60 6.98 12.38
CA HIS A 62 15.40 6.52 11.23
C HIS A 62 14.88 5.19 10.66
N GLY A 63 15.31 4.82 9.45
CA GLY A 63 14.93 3.55 8.82
C GLY A 63 13.76 3.63 7.84
N TRP A 64 13.20 2.46 7.52
CA TRP A 64 12.18 2.32 6.48
C TRP A 64 10.81 2.83 6.94
N THR A 65 10.04 3.31 5.97
CA THR A 65 8.65 3.77 6.16
C THR A 65 7.73 3.03 5.21
N ALA A 66 6.49 2.78 5.65
CA ALA A 66 5.46 2.15 4.84
C ALA A 66 5.23 2.94 3.54
N TYR A 67 5.04 4.26 3.64
CA TYR A 67 4.62 5.12 2.55
C TYR A 67 5.74 5.44 1.54
N GLU A 68 6.91 5.87 2.00
CA GLU A 68 8.00 6.28 1.12
C GLU A 68 8.92 5.12 0.71
N SER A 69 9.23 4.21 1.63
CA SER A 69 10.25 3.18 1.37
C SER A 69 9.70 1.98 0.61
N VAL A 70 8.52 1.49 1.01
CA VAL A 70 7.90 0.26 0.49
C VAL A 70 6.50 0.47 -0.11
N HIS A 71 6.06 1.72 -0.25
CA HIS A 71 4.84 2.13 -0.99
C HIS A 71 3.52 1.52 -0.47
N GLN A 72 3.46 1.16 0.81
CA GLN A 72 2.28 0.67 1.52
C GLN A 72 1.43 1.84 2.04
N ASP A 73 0.37 2.21 1.32
CA ASP A 73 -0.54 3.30 1.68
C ASP A 73 -1.75 2.78 2.49
N ALA A 74 -1.46 2.19 3.65
CA ALA A 74 -2.49 1.57 4.50
C ALA A 74 -3.54 2.55 5.02
N ALA A 75 -3.18 3.82 5.20
CA ALA A 75 -4.12 4.88 5.57
C ALA A 75 -5.16 5.12 4.45
N ARG A 76 -4.73 5.13 3.18
CA ARG A 76 -5.66 5.22 2.04
C ARG A 76 -6.59 4.02 1.96
N TRP A 77 -6.10 2.81 2.20
CA TRP A 77 -6.93 1.60 2.13
C TRP A 77 -8.01 1.61 3.21
N MET A 78 -7.65 1.97 4.44
CA MET A 78 -8.59 2.13 5.54
C MET A 78 -9.64 3.22 5.26
N LYS A 79 -9.20 4.40 4.82
CA LYS A 79 -10.11 5.51 4.46
C LYS A 79 -11.08 5.15 3.34
N ALA A 80 -10.66 4.31 2.40
CA ALA A 80 -11.49 3.84 1.30
C ALA A 80 -12.42 2.66 1.66
N GLY A 81 -12.39 2.19 2.91
CA GLY A 81 -13.16 1.01 3.34
C GLY A 81 -12.70 -0.29 2.68
N LYS A 82 -11.41 -0.39 2.35
CA LYS A 82 -10.80 -1.56 1.67
C LYS A 82 -9.97 -2.43 2.62
N HIS A 83 -10.08 -2.16 3.90
CA HIS A 83 -9.51 -2.89 5.03
C HIS A 83 -10.51 -2.83 6.18
N ASP A 84 -10.73 -3.94 6.88
CA ASP A 84 -11.61 -3.98 8.06
C ASP A 84 -10.86 -3.63 9.36
N ALA A 85 -9.53 -3.82 9.35
CA ALA A 85 -8.63 -3.53 10.47
C ALA A 85 -7.21 -3.25 9.95
N LEU A 86 -6.32 -2.74 10.80
CA LEU A 86 -4.87 -2.63 10.52
C LEU A 86 -4.07 -3.25 11.66
N TYR A 87 -3.02 -4.01 11.31
CA TYR A 87 -2.10 -4.65 12.27
C TYR A 87 -0.65 -4.25 11.96
N PRO A 88 -0.21 -3.04 12.31
CA PRO A 88 1.11 -2.56 11.91
C PRO A 88 2.26 -3.36 12.58
N MET A 89 3.33 -3.63 11.84
CA MET A 89 4.54 -4.28 12.36
C MET A 89 5.40 -3.29 13.14
N MET A 90 5.68 -3.59 14.42
CA MET A 90 6.48 -2.75 15.32
C MET A 90 7.98 -2.89 15.06
#